data_AF-A0A2B4SKV6-F1
#
_entry.id   AF-A0A2B4SKV6-F1
#
_cell.length_a   1.000
_cell.length_b   1.000
_cell.length_c   1.000
_cell.angle_alpha   90.00
_cell.angle_beta   90.00
_cell.angle_gamma   90.00
#
_symmetry.space_group_name_H-M   'P 1'
#
loop_
_entity.id
_entity.type
_entity.pdbx_description
1 polymer ?
#
loop_
_entity_poly.entity_id
_entity_poly.type
_entity_poly.pdbx_seq_one_letter_code
_entity_poly.pdbx_strand_id
1 'polypeptide(L)'
;MKDLVFNGPRPYDSEPLEKFLKQEFGESAKMTSVLHPRVLVTGVLADRRPASLHFFRNFDVPDEDWDAAQSMSPFSSPPKPSDQLVWRAARGTGAAPSFFRAMGPFLDGGMIANNPTLDALTEVHKHNRLVRGDSSCSFGLVVSLGTGVPPPMHVQSFDVFKPESIWDATNVLMGARALGELLVDQATATHGPVVERARAWCQMLGVPYFRFSSPMSSDVGLDETDDRILVKMLWETRVYVIQNYKEFAELGRLLTS
;
A
#
# COMPACT_ATOMS: atom_id res chain seq x y z
N MET A 1 3.64 -17.14 12.69
CA MET A 1 3.15 -15.75 12.78
C MET A 1 1.72 -15.66 12.26
N LYS A 2 1.47 -15.93 10.97
CA LYS A 2 0.12 -15.89 10.36
C LYS A 2 -0.96 -16.64 11.16
N ASP A 3 -0.63 -17.83 11.67
CA ASP A 3 -1.57 -18.68 12.41
C ASP A 3 -1.95 -18.11 13.79
N LEU A 4 -1.12 -17.21 14.33
CA LEU A 4 -1.40 -16.49 15.57
C LEU A 4 -2.20 -15.21 15.34
N VAL A 5 -1.99 -14.58 14.18
CA VAL A 5 -2.59 -13.29 13.82
C VAL A 5 -3.99 -13.47 13.22
N PHE A 6 -4.17 -14.44 12.32
CA PHE A 6 -5.44 -14.74 11.65
C PHE A 6 -6.19 -15.86 12.35
N ASN A 7 -6.35 -15.74 13.67
CA ASN A 7 -7.07 -16.72 14.48
C ASN A 7 -8.41 -16.14 14.96
N GLY A 8 -9.50 -16.88 14.70
CA GLY A 8 -10.85 -16.50 15.10
C GLY A 8 -11.62 -15.69 14.05
N PRO A 9 -12.79 -15.13 14.42
CA PRO A 9 -13.64 -14.38 13.51
C PRO A 9 -13.08 -12.99 13.23
N ARG A 10 -13.40 -12.45 12.05
CA ARG A 10 -13.10 -11.06 11.69
C ARG A 10 -14.02 -10.07 12.43
N PRO A 11 -13.52 -8.87 12.79
CA PRO A 11 -12.12 -8.45 12.69
C PRO A 11 -11.24 -9.20 13.71
N TYR A 12 -10.04 -9.61 13.29
CA TYR A 12 -9.07 -10.31 14.11
C TYR A 12 -8.59 -9.44 15.27
N ASP A 13 -8.15 -10.11 16.34
CA ASP A 13 -7.46 -9.44 17.43
C ASP A 13 -6.12 -8.87 16.94
N SER A 14 -5.89 -7.59 17.20
CA SER A 14 -4.66 -6.91 16.83
C SER A 14 -3.51 -7.23 17.77
N GLU A 15 -3.76 -7.73 18.99
CA GLU A 15 -2.74 -7.94 20.02
C GLU A 15 -1.59 -8.87 19.55
N PRO A 16 -1.84 -10.03 18.92
CA PRO A 16 -0.77 -10.89 18.43
C PRO A 16 0.13 -10.19 17.39
N LEU A 17 -0.47 -9.41 16.49
CA LEU A 17 0.27 -8.63 15.48
C LEU A 17 1.07 -7.51 16.14
N GLU A 18 0.47 -6.74 17.05
CA GLU A 18 1.16 -5.66 17.75
C GLU A 18 2.33 -6.18 18.59
N LYS A 19 2.16 -7.31 19.28
CA LYS A 19 3.23 -7.96 20.04
C LYS A 19 4.37 -8.39 19.14
N PHE A 20 4.07 -9.02 18.01
CA PHE A 20 5.08 -9.39 17.01
C PHE A 20 5.83 -8.16 16.49
N LEU A 21 5.12 -7.10 16.08
CA LEU A 21 5.74 -5.89 15.55
C LEU A 21 6.63 -5.19 16.59
N LYS A 22 6.22 -5.16 17.86
CA LYS A 22 7.05 -4.63 18.96
C LYS A 22 8.30 -5.46 19.20
N GLN A 23 8.20 -6.79 19.07
CA GLN A 23 9.35 -7.69 19.22
C GLN A 23 10.36 -7.50 18.07
N GLU A 24 9.89 -7.44 16.83
CA GLU A 24 10.75 -7.31 15.65
C GLU A 24 11.37 -5.91 15.50
N PHE A 25 10.57 -4.85 15.70
CA PHE A 25 11.03 -3.48 15.47
C PHE A 25 11.49 -2.75 16.72
N GLY A 26 11.24 -3.30 17.92
CA GLY A 26 11.47 -2.64 19.19
C GLY A 26 10.33 -1.71 19.59
N GLU A 27 9.94 -1.75 20.87
CA GLU A 27 8.76 -1.04 21.38
C GLU A 27 8.91 0.49 21.39
N SER A 28 10.14 0.98 21.57
CA SER A 28 10.49 2.41 21.65
C SER A 28 11.25 2.93 20.42
N ALA A 29 11.49 2.08 19.41
CA ALA A 29 12.20 2.48 18.21
C ALA A 29 11.38 3.52 17.43
N LYS A 30 12.00 4.67 17.19
CA LYS A 30 11.40 5.80 16.46
C LYS A 30 11.71 5.69 14.97
N MET A 31 10.85 6.20 14.09
CA MET A 31 11.10 6.16 12.64
C MET A 31 12.46 6.76 12.28
N THR A 32 12.82 7.90 12.88
CA THR A 32 14.11 8.59 12.65
C THR A 32 15.32 7.86 13.22
N SER A 33 15.17 6.77 13.98
CA SER A 33 16.32 5.94 14.38
C SER A 33 16.84 5.08 13.22
N VAL A 34 16.01 4.87 12.18
CA VAL A 34 16.46 4.25 10.92
C VAL A 34 17.21 5.31 10.12
N LEU A 35 18.55 5.23 10.07
CA LEU A 35 19.38 6.24 9.41
C LEU A 35 19.47 6.05 7.89
N HIS A 36 19.46 4.79 7.44
CA HIS A 36 19.52 4.43 6.02
C HIS A 36 18.88 3.04 5.81
N PRO A 37 18.14 2.81 4.70
CA PRO A 37 17.75 3.79 3.69
C PRO A 37 16.70 4.78 4.20
N ARG A 38 16.33 5.76 3.36
CA ARG A 38 15.13 6.56 3.60
C ARG A 38 13.90 5.68 3.38
N VAL A 39 12.95 5.77 4.29
CA VAL A 39 11.77 4.92 4.36
C VAL A 39 10.53 5.80 4.33
N LEU A 40 9.53 5.36 3.56
CA LEU A 40 8.21 5.96 3.45
C LEU A 40 7.16 4.84 3.47
N VAL A 41 6.21 4.95 4.38
CA VAL A 41 5.14 3.97 4.60
C VAL A 41 3.80 4.70 4.58
N THR A 42 2.83 4.18 3.83
CA THR A 42 1.53 4.81 3.64
C THR A 42 0.55 4.45 4.75
N GLY A 43 -0.32 5.38 5.12
CA GLY A 43 -1.46 5.14 6.00
C GLY A 43 -2.57 6.13 5.70
N VAL A 44 -3.81 5.78 6.01
CA VAL A 44 -4.95 6.68 5.78
C VAL A 44 -5.47 7.22 7.10
N LEU A 45 -5.49 8.54 7.24
CA LEU A 45 -6.17 9.22 8.33
C LEU A 45 -7.67 9.23 8.04
N ALA A 46 -8.40 8.37 8.76
CA ALA A 46 -9.83 8.12 8.56
C ALA A 46 -10.73 8.76 9.63
N ASP A 47 -10.12 9.40 10.63
CA ASP A 47 -10.79 10.20 11.66
C ASP A 47 -11.38 11.52 11.13
N ARG A 48 -11.17 11.81 9.85
CA ARG A 48 -11.50 13.08 9.18
C ARG A 48 -12.19 12.87 7.84
N ARG A 49 -12.90 13.90 7.38
CA ARG A 49 -13.51 13.96 6.05
C ARG A 49 -13.16 15.28 5.36
N PRO A 50 -12.58 15.26 4.15
CA PRO A 50 -12.15 14.08 3.40
C PRO A 50 -11.05 13.29 4.12
N ALA A 51 -11.00 11.97 3.92
CA ALA A 51 -9.90 11.15 4.42
C ALA A 51 -8.60 11.59 3.74
N SER A 52 -7.48 11.53 4.43
CA SER A 52 -6.20 12.03 3.92
C SER A 52 -5.10 10.98 4.01
N LEU A 53 -4.24 10.95 2.99
CA LEU A 53 -3.02 10.15 3.01
C LEU A 53 -2.03 10.73 4.04
N HIS A 54 -1.42 9.84 4.80
CA HIS A 54 -0.33 10.12 5.73
C HIS A 54 0.88 9.28 5.37
N PHE A 55 2.07 9.87 5.44
CA PHE A 55 3.33 9.14 5.30
C PHE A 55 4.02 9.01 6.65
N PHE A 56 4.19 7.77 7.11
CA PHE A 56 5.19 7.48 8.14
C PHE A 56 6.56 7.43 7.47
N ARG A 57 7.43 8.36 7.82
CA ARG A 57 8.74 8.55 7.18
C ARG A 57 9.83 8.69 8.22
N ASN A 58 11.08 8.35 7.87
CA ASN A 58 12.24 8.53 8.74
C ASN A 58 13.03 9.83 8.46
N PHE A 59 12.53 10.67 7.54
CA PHE A 59 13.08 11.98 7.22
C PHE A 59 11.99 13.03 7.34
N ASP A 60 12.37 14.30 7.48
CA ASP A 60 11.41 15.39 7.48
C ASP A 60 11.35 16.09 6.12
N VAL A 61 10.17 16.61 5.80
CA VAL A 61 9.92 17.46 4.63
C VAL A 61 9.04 18.61 5.15
N PRO A 62 9.62 19.78 5.43
CA PRO A 62 8.86 20.94 5.86
C PRO A 62 8.04 21.45 4.66
N ASP A 63 6.73 21.38 4.78
CA ASP A 63 5.77 21.79 3.75
C ASP A 63 4.88 22.87 4.38
N GLU A 64 5.31 24.13 4.27
CA GLU A 64 4.69 25.27 4.98
C GLU A 64 3.21 25.42 4.64
N ASP A 65 2.82 25.17 3.38
CA ASP A 65 1.43 25.22 2.93
C ASP A 65 0.60 24.13 3.61
N TRP A 66 1.16 22.92 3.70
CA TRP A 66 0.53 21.80 4.40
C TRP A 66 0.46 22.02 5.91
N ASP A 67 1.52 22.53 6.53
CA ASP A 67 1.58 22.82 7.96
C ASP A 67 0.60 23.94 8.33
N ALA A 68 0.48 24.98 7.49
CA ALA A 68 -0.52 26.03 7.64
C ALA A 68 -1.95 25.45 7.55
N ALA A 69 -2.21 24.59 6.55
CA ALA A 69 -3.51 23.93 6.41
C ALA A 69 -3.84 23.02 7.61
N GLN A 70 -2.85 22.31 8.16
CA GLN A 70 -3.03 21.51 9.38
C GLN A 70 -3.28 22.37 10.61
N SER A 71 -2.64 23.53 10.74
CA SER A 71 -2.84 24.42 11.90
C SER A 71 -4.27 24.95 12.03
N MET A 72 -4.99 25.06 10.91
CA MET A 72 -6.40 25.44 10.87
C MET A 72 -7.35 24.24 10.98
N SER A 73 -6.83 23.02 10.97
CA SER A 73 -7.63 21.80 11.04
C SER A 73 -8.19 21.60 12.45
N PRO A 74 -9.48 21.20 12.57
CA PRO A 74 -10.03 20.82 13.88
C PRO A 74 -9.52 19.44 14.35
N PHE A 75 -8.82 18.69 13.49
CA PHE A 75 -8.29 17.37 13.79
C PHE A 75 -6.89 17.47 14.37
N SER A 76 -6.54 16.56 15.29
CA SER A 76 -5.18 16.48 15.82
C SER A 76 -4.20 16.14 14.70
N SER A 77 -3.11 16.91 14.62
CA SER A 77 -2.00 16.61 13.72
C SER A 77 -1.36 15.27 14.10
N PRO A 78 -1.02 14.42 13.11
CA PRO A 78 -0.23 13.24 13.38
C PRO A 78 1.13 13.65 13.97
N PRO A 79 1.75 12.81 14.81
CA PRO A 79 3.05 13.11 15.40
C PRO A 79 4.12 13.29 14.32
N LYS A 80 5.13 14.13 14.59
CA LYS A 80 6.28 14.31 13.70
C LYS A 80 7.04 12.98 13.51
N PRO A 81 7.79 12.82 12.41
CA PRO A 81 8.65 11.64 12.19
C PRO A 81 9.50 11.23 13.40
N SER A 82 10.04 12.22 14.12
CA SER A 82 10.87 12.01 15.32
C SER A 82 10.14 11.39 16.51
N ASP A 83 8.81 11.39 16.51
CA ASP A 83 7.97 10.87 17.61
C ASP A 83 7.09 9.70 17.19
N GLN A 84 7.15 9.31 15.91
CA GLN A 84 6.48 8.13 15.39
C GLN A 84 7.29 6.87 15.73
N LEU A 85 6.63 5.85 16.26
CA LEU A 85 7.23 4.54 16.54
C LEU A 85 7.14 3.63 15.32
N VAL A 86 8.19 2.86 15.04
CA VAL A 86 8.27 1.97 13.87
C VAL A 86 7.15 0.92 13.89
N TRP A 87 6.94 0.25 15.02
CA TRP A 87 5.88 -0.77 15.14
C TRP A 87 4.47 -0.18 14.95
N ARG A 88 4.27 1.09 15.31
CA ARG A 88 2.98 1.78 15.08
C ARG A 88 2.77 2.13 13.62
N ALA A 89 3.82 2.56 12.92
CA ALA A 89 3.77 2.76 11.48
C ALA A 89 3.44 1.44 10.75
N ALA A 90 4.11 0.35 11.13
CA ALA A 90 3.91 -0.98 10.57
C ALA A 90 2.50 -1.55 10.86
N ARG A 91 1.93 -1.30 12.04
CA ARG A 91 0.53 -1.65 12.33
C ARG A 91 -0.40 -0.76 11.50
N GLY A 92 -0.21 0.57 11.57
CA GLY A 92 -1.10 1.55 10.93
C GLY A 92 -1.26 1.33 9.43
N THR A 93 -0.16 1.02 8.73
CA THR A 93 -0.18 0.78 7.28
C THR A 93 -0.94 -0.49 6.89
N GLY A 94 -0.95 -1.53 7.73
CA GLY A 94 -1.62 -2.80 7.47
C GLY A 94 -2.97 -2.95 8.17
N ALA A 95 -3.56 -1.86 8.66
CA ALA A 95 -4.85 -1.88 9.35
C ALA A 95 -6.03 -2.00 8.36
N ALA A 96 -6.03 -3.09 7.59
CA ALA A 96 -7.02 -3.40 6.55
C ALA A 96 -8.44 -3.39 7.11
N PRO A 97 -9.36 -2.56 6.58
CA PRO A 97 -10.76 -2.58 6.98
C PRO A 97 -11.35 -3.97 6.83
N SER A 98 -12.26 -4.35 7.74
CA SER A 98 -12.82 -5.70 7.90
C SER A 98 -11.88 -6.77 8.46
N PHE A 99 -10.55 -6.63 8.35
CA PHE A 99 -9.59 -7.59 8.91
C PHE A 99 -9.13 -7.19 10.31
N PHE A 100 -8.73 -5.94 10.50
CA PHE A 100 -8.27 -5.43 11.80
C PHE A 100 -9.06 -4.20 12.22
N ARG A 101 -9.07 -3.94 13.53
CA ARG A 101 -9.54 -2.65 14.06
C ARG A 101 -8.54 -1.54 13.72
N ALA A 102 -9.05 -0.32 13.51
CA ALA A 102 -8.24 0.87 13.25
C ALA A 102 -7.19 1.13 14.34
N MET A 103 -6.07 1.74 13.96
CA MET A 103 -5.02 2.16 14.88
C MET A 103 -5.14 3.64 15.23
N GLY A 104 -5.88 3.97 16.29
CA GLY A 104 -6.20 5.37 16.54
C GLY A 104 -6.88 5.97 15.30
N PRO A 105 -6.32 7.02 14.67
CA PRO A 105 -6.91 7.61 13.46
C PRO A 105 -6.57 6.87 12.16
N PHE A 106 -5.69 5.86 12.18
CA PHE A 106 -5.14 5.25 10.97
C PHE A 106 -5.89 3.99 10.52
N LEU A 107 -6.12 3.92 9.20
CA LEU A 107 -6.48 2.74 8.43
C LEU A 107 -5.37 2.41 7.42
N ASP A 108 -5.50 1.24 6.79
CA ASP A 108 -4.61 0.73 5.77
C ASP A 108 -4.28 1.75 4.68
N GLY A 109 -2.99 1.86 4.34
CA GLY A 109 -2.50 2.73 3.26
C GLY A 109 -3.06 2.34 1.90
N GLY A 110 -3.48 1.09 1.74
CA GLY A 110 -4.06 0.50 0.55
C GLY A 110 -5.36 1.17 0.09
N MET A 111 -6.09 1.88 0.95
CA MET A 111 -7.31 2.56 0.51
C MET A 111 -7.05 3.81 -0.36
N ILE A 112 -5.83 4.35 -0.36
CA ILE A 112 -5.45 5.53 -1.16
C ILE A 112 -4.21 5.26 -2.01
N ALA A 113 -3.18 4.64 -1.43
CA ALA A 113 -1.86 4.47 -2.03
C ALA A 113 -1.36 3.02 -1.87
N ASN A 114 -2.13 2.06 -2.42
CA ASN A 114 -1.77 0.63 -2.35
C ASN A 114 -0.55 0.29 -3.22
N ASN A 115 -0.36 1.01 -4.32
CA ASN A 115 0.90 1.04 -5.05
C ASN A 115 1.54 2.42 -4.87
N PRO A 116 2.45 2.60 -3.89
CA PRO A 116 2.97 3.90 -3.49
C PRO A 116 4.01 4.47 -4.47
N THR A 117 4.13 3.94 -5.70
CA THR A 117 5.18 4.37 -6.63
C THR A 117 5.06 5.86 -6.96
N LEU A 118 3.88 6.33 -7.37
CA LEU A 118 3.67 7.74 -7.71
C LEU A 118 3.76 8.65 -6.47
N ASP A 119 3.25 8.17 -5.33
CA ASP A 119 3.34 8.85 -4.04
C ASP A 119 4.79 9.05 -3.61
N ALA A 120 5.61 8.00 -3.72
CA ALA A 120 7.04 8.06 -3.42
C ALA A 120 7.80 8.99 -4.38
N LEU A 121 7.51 8.95 -5.69
CA LEU A 121 8.09 9.89 -6.66
C LEU A 121 7.75 11.34 -6.31
N THR A 122 6.50 11.59 -5.94
CA THR A 122 6.03 12.90 -5.50
C THR A 122 6.76 13.36 -4.24
N GLU A 123 6.90 12.48 -3.25
CA GLU A 123 7.57 12.80 -1.99
C GLU A 123 9.07 13.06 -2.19
N VAL A 124 9.74 12.26 -3.02
CA VAL A 124 11.16 12.50 -3.35
C VAL A 124 11.33 13.83 -4.07
N HIS A 125 10.42 14.19 -4.99
CA HIS A 125 10.43 15.51 -5.61
C HIS A 125 10.25 16.63 -4.60
N LYS A 126 9.27 16.52 -3.68
CA LYS A 126 9.07 17.49 -2.59
C LYS A 126 10.31 17.64 -1.72
N HIS A 127 10.89 16.53 -1.28
CA HIS A 127 12.10 16.53 -0.47
C HIS A 127 13.29 17.16 -1.22
N ASN A 128 13.47 16.84 -2.52
CA ASN A 128 14.50 17.46 -3.33
C ASN A 128 14.33 18.99 -3.38
N ARG A 129 13.11 19.47 -3.64
CA ARG A 129 12.81 20.90 -3.76
C ARG A 129 12.94 21.65 -2.44
N LEU A 130 12.42 21.10 -1.35
CA LEU A 130 12.26 21.80 -0.07
C LEU A 130 13.44 21.59 0.89
N VAL A 131 14.17 20.48 0.76
CA VAL A 131 15.26 20.12 1.68
C VAL A 131 16.63 20.11 1.01
N ARG A 132 16.75 19.55 -0.20
CA ARG A 132 18.07 19.43 -0.87
C ARG A 132 18.45 20.65 -1.70
N GLY A 133 17.47 21.38 -2.25
CA GLY A 133 17.70 22.51 -3.15
C GLY A 133 18.71 22.15 -4.26
N ASP A 134 19.83 22.87 -4.31
CA ASP A 134 20.90 22.66 -5.28
C ASP A 134 21.58 21.29 -5.20
N SER A 135 21.49 20.60 -4.05
CA SER A 135 22.00 19.24 -3.86
C SER A 135 20.96 18.16 -4.20
N SER A 136 19.94 18.50 -4.99
CA SER A 136 18.90 17.56 -5.43
C SER A 136 19.50 16.35 -6.16
N CYS A 137 18.83 15.20 -6.05
CA CYS A 137 19.26 13.96 -6.68
C CYS A 137 18.12 13.42 -7.53
N SER A 138 18.36 13.24 -8.83
CA SER A 138 17.42 12.57 -9.72
C SER A 138 17.35 11.07 -9.40
N PHE A 139 16.23 10.45 -9.74
CA PHE A 139 16.10 9.01 -9.64
C PHE A 139 17.04 8.34 -10.65
N GLY A 140 17.88 7.41 -10.19
CA GLY A 140 18.69 6.59 -11.10
C GLY A 140 17.87 5.49 -11.77
N LEU A 141 16.91 4.91 -11.03
CA LEU A 141 15.93 3.93 -11.49
C LEU A 141 14.79 3.80 -10.47
N VAL A 142 13.69 3.18 -10.88
CA VAL A 142 12.54 2.88 -10.01
C VAL A 142 12.17 1.40 -10.15
N VAL A 143 12.09 0.69 -9.02
CA VAL A 143 11.60 -0.69 -8.97
C VAL A 143 10.32 -0.73 -8.14
N SER A 144 9.25 -1.25 -8.73
CA SER A 144 7.96 -1.47 -8.08
C SER A 144 7.71 -2.97 -7.99
N LEU A 145 7.53 -3.48 -6.77
CA LEU A 145 7.26 -4.90 -6.52
C LEU A 145 5.80 -5.08 -6.10
N GLY A 146 5.12 -6.04 -6.71
CA GLY A 146 3.75 -6.45 -6.37
C GLY A 146 3.74 -7.76 -5.59
N THR A 147 2.60 -8.05 -4.97
CA THR A 147 2.35 -9.25 -4.16
C THR A 147 1.73 -10.39 -4.96
N GLY A 148 1.72 -10.29 -6.29
CA GLY A 148 1.06 -11.21 -7.21
C GLY A 148 -0.09 -10.54 -7.97
N VAL A 149 -0.47 -11.15 -9.08
CA VAL A 149 -1.63 -10.74 -9.90
C VAL A 149 -2.60 -11.91 -9.96
N PRO A 150 -3.81 -11.82 -9.38
CA PRO A 150 -4.80 -12.90 -9.47
C PRO A 150 -5.26 -13.10 -10.93
N PRO A 151 -5.75 -14.30 -11.28
CA PRO A 151 -6.28 -14.55 -12.62
C PRO A 151 -7.54 -13.70 -12.87
N PRO A 152 -7.79 -13.23 -14.10
CA PRO A 152 -9.01 -12.50 -14.43
C PRO A 152 -10.26 -13.33 -14.14
N MET A 153 -11.21 -12.77 -13.39
CA MET A 153 -12.50 -13.39 -13.13
C MET A 153 -13.63 -12.67 -13.87
N HIS A 154 -14.62 -13.43 -14.35
CA HIS A 154 -15.79 -12.86 -15.01
C HIS A 154 -16.81 -12.37 -13.97
N VAL A 155 -17.18 -11.09 -14.04
CA VAL A 155 -18.24 -10.51 -13.22
C VAL A 155 -19.57 -10.66 -13.94
N GLN A 156 -20.46 -11.51 -13.42
CA GLN A 156 -21.72 -11.86 -14.07
C GLN A 156 -22.77 -10.74 -14.10
N SER A 157 -22.70 -9.77 -13.19
CA SER A 157 -23.68 -8.68 -13.08
C SER A 157 -23.04 -7.41 -12.50
N PHE A 158 -23.06 -6.32 -13.27
CA PHE A 158 -22.57 -5.00 -12.85
C PHE A 158 -23.62 -3.89 -12.99
N ASP A 159 -24.80 -4.21 -13.53
CA ASP A 159 -25.86 -3.25 -13.80
C ASP A 159 -26.79 -3.10 -12.59
N VAL A 160 -26.92 -1.88 -12.07
CA VAL A 160 -27.75 -1.56 -10.91
C VAL A 160 -28.84 -0.59 -11.36
N PHE A 161 -30.00 -1.13 -11.73
CA PHE A 161 -31.17 -0.31 -12.05
C PHE A 161 -32.01 -0.03 -10.80
N LYS A 162 -32.75 1.09 -10.82
CA LYS A 162 -33.78 1.40 -9.83
C LYS A 162 -34.89 0.33 -9.95
N PRO A 163 -35.20 -0.43 -8.90
CA PRO A 163 -36.15 -1.54 -9.00
C PRO A 163 -37.56 -1.02 -9.31
N GLU A 164 -38.21 -1.60 -10.31
CA GLU A 164 -39.62 -1.35 -10.62
C GLU A 164 -40.53 -2.40 -9.92
N SER A 165 -39.98 -3.51 -9.41
CA SER A 165 -40.70 -4.58 -8.71
C SER A 165 -39.97 -5.13 -7.47
N ILE A 166 -40.70 -5.80 -6.58
CA ILE A 166 -40.18 -6.42 -5.33
C ILE A 166 -39.23 -7.60 -5.63
N TRP A 167 -39.42 -8.31 -6.74
CA TRP A 167 -38.51 -9.39 -7.17
C TRP A 167 -37.13 -8.86 -7.58
N ASP A 168 -37.04 -7.60 -8.04
CA ASP A 168 -35.79 -6.94 -8.42
C ASP A 168 -34.92 -6.60 -7.20
N ALA A 169 -35.47 -6.65 -5.98
CA ALA A 169 -34.71 -6.33 -4.77
C ALA A 169 -33.50 -7.24 -4.54
N THR A 170 -33.59 -8.51 -4.94
CA THR A 170 -32.47 -9.48 -4.82
C THR A 170 -31.35 -9.17 -5.82
N ASN A 171 -31.70 -8.90 -7.09
CA ASN A 171 -30.76 -8.48 -8.13
C ASN A 171 -30.10 -7.14 -7.79
N VAL A 172 -30.85 -6.19 -7.23
CA VAL A 172 -30.34 -4.90 -6.77
C VAL A 172 -29.37 -5.07 -5.60
N LEU A 173 -29.65 -5.96 -4.64
CA LEU A 173 -28.74 -6.22 -3.52
C LEU A 173 -27.43 -6.86 -4.00
N MET A 174 -27.51 -7.85 -4.91
CA MET A 174 -26.33 -8.47 -5.52
C MET A 174 -25.53 -7.46 -6.35
N GLY A 175 -26.21 -6.63 -7.15
CA GLY A 175 -25.57 -5.57 -7.95
C GLY A 175 -24.92 -4.49 -7.09
N ALA A 176 -25.56 -4.06 -6.00
CA ALA A 176 -24.98 -3.11 -5.05
C ALA A 176 -23.75 -3.68 -4.33
N ARG A 177 -23.75 -4.98 -4.00
CA ARG A 177 -22.58 -5.67 -3.46
C ARG A 177 -21.45 -5.74 -4.48
N ALA A 178 -21.73 -6.16 -5.71
CA ALA A 178 -20.75 -6.24 -6.79
C ALA A 178 -20.13 -4.85 -7.09
N LEU A 179 -20.95 -3.79 -7.11
CA LEU A 179 -20.47 -2.41 -7.27
C LEU A 179 -19.60 -1.98 -6.08
N GLY A 180 -19.97 -2.35 -4.85
CA GLY A 180 -19.16 -2.11 -3.66
C GLY A 180 -17.79 -2.79 -3.73
N GLU A 181 -17.75 -4.07 -4.12
CA GLU A 181 -16.52 -4.82 -4.34
C GLU A 181 -15.65 -4.17 -5.42
N LEU A 182 -16.25 -3.77 -6.56
CA LEU A 182 -15.54 -3.03 -7.62
C LEU A 182 -14.97 -1.69 -7.13
N LEU A 183 -15.69 -0.95 -6.30
CA LEU A 183 -15.18 0.31 -5.73
C LEU A 183 -13.98 0.07 -4.81
N VAL A 184 -14.01 -1.01 -4.01
CA VAL A 184 -12.89 -1.42 -3.16
C VAL A 184 -11.70 -1.83 -4.02
N ASP A 185 -11.91 -2.63 -5.08
CA ASP A 185 -10.87 -3.06 -6.01
C ASP A 185 -10.19 -1.86 -6.70
N GLN A 186 -10.97 -0.86 -7.11
CA GLN A 186 -10.43 0.36 -7.71
C GLN A 186 -9.67 1.22 -6.70
N ALA A 187 -10.22 1.40 -5.49
CA ALA A 187 -9.55 2.17 -4.43
C ALA A 187 -8.23 1.52 -3.98
N THR A 188 -8.18 0.19 -4.02
CA THR A 188 -7.02 -0.61 -3.61
C THR A 188 -6.22 -1.14 -4.80
N ALA A 189 -6.39 -0.55 -5.99
CA ALA A 189 -5.72 -1.03 -7.20
C ALA A 189 -4.20 -0.95 -7.09
N THR A 190 -3.52 -2.10 -7.26
CA THR A 190 -2.05 -2.19 -7.31
C THR A 190 -1.49 -2.36 -8.73
N HIS A 191 -2.39 -2.60 -9.69
CA HIS A 191 -2.11 -2.91 -11.09
C HIS A 191 -2.96 -2.04 -12.04
N GLY A 192 -2.72 -2.17 -13.35
CA GLY A 192 -3.44 -1.40 -14.36
C GLY A 192 -3.01 0.07 -14.40
N PRO A 193 -3.96 1.03 -14.40
CA PRO A 193 -3.65 2.45 -14.61
C PRO A 193 -2.59 3.04 -13.67
N VAL A 194 -2.52 2.60 -12.41
CA VAL A 194 -1.52 3.11 -11.45
C VAL A 194 -0.09 2.82 -11.89
N VAL A 195 0.14 1.64 -12.47
CA VAL A 195 1.44 1.21 -13.01
C VAL A 195 1.75 1.94 -14.32
N GLU A 196 0.76 2.05 -15.22
CA GLU A 196 0.96 2.75 -16.51
C GLU A 196 1.29 4.23 -16.31
N ARG A 197 0.61 4.89 -15.37
CA ARG A 197 0.92 6.29 -14.99
C ARG A 197 2.36 6.38 -14.47
N ALA A 198 2.74 5.54 -13.51
CA ALA A 198 4.10 5.53 -12.97
C ALA A 198 5.16 5.31 -14.06
N ARG A 199 4.93 4.35 -14.96
CA ARG A 199 5.82 4.07 -16.09
C ARG A 199 5.94 5.27 -17.02
N ALA A 200 4.83 5.89 -17.42
CA ALA A 200 4.84 7.04 -18.32
C ALA A 200 5.60 8.23 -17.72
N TRP A 201 5.40 8.52 -16.42
CA TRP A 201 6.16 9.56 -15.72
C TRP A 201 7.65 9.24 -15.63
N CYS A 202 8.03 7.99 -15.34
CA CYS A 202 9.44 7.59 -15.34
C CYS A 202 10.06 7.72 -16.73
N GLN A 203 9.36 7.31 -17.80
CA GLN A 203 9.80 7.47 -19.19
C GLN A 203 10.03 8.94 -19.55
N MET A 204 9.12 9.83 -19.15
CA MET A 204 9.26 11.26 -19.39
C MET A 204 10.49 11.86 -18.68
N LEU A 205 10.84 11.33 -17.51
CA LEU A 205 12.03 11.72 -16.74
C LEU A 205 13.32 11.05 -17.23
N GLY A 206 13.25 10.14 -18.20
CA GLY A 206 14.39 9.34 -18.65
C GLY A 206 14.87 8.33 -17.61
N VAL A 207 14.01 7.93 -16.68
CA VAL A 207 14.33 7.02 -15.56
C VAL A 207 13.86 5.60 -15.90
N PRO A 208 14.74 4.57 -15.84
CA PRO A 208 14.33 3.19 -15.97
C PRO A 208 13.28 2.78 -14.92
N TYR A 209 12.19 2.16 -15.37
CA TYR A 209 11.12 1.68 -14.50
C TYR A 209 10.90 0.17 -14.67
N PHE A 210 11.06 -0.57 -13.57
CA PHE A 210 10.81 -2.00 -13.51
C PHE A 210 9.59 -2.28 -12.62
N ARG A 211 8.63 -3.06 -13.13
CA ARG A 211 7.49 -3.55 -12.34
C ARG A 211 7.50 -5.07 -12.35
N PHE A 212 7.69 -5.68 -11.19
CA PHE A 212 7.64 -7.13 -11.03
C PHE A 212 6.44 -7.51 -10.17
N SER A 213 5.59 -8.40 -10.71
CA SER A 213 4.50 -9.03 -9.96
C SER A 213 4.14 -10.32 -10.70
N SER A 214 4.24 -11.45 -10.02
CA SER A 214 4.02 -12.77 -10.61
C SER A 214 2.53 -12.99 -10.89
N PRO A 215 2.14 -13.48 -12.09
CA PRO A 215 0.80 -14.01 -12.32
C PRO A 215 0.56 -15.22 -11.40
N MET A 216 -0.58 -15.23 -10.71
CA MET A 216 -0.99 -16.29 -9.79
C MET A 216 -2.02 -17.21 -10.46
N SER A 217 -2.00 -18.49 -10.10
CA SER A 217 -2.97 -19.46 -10.63
C SER A 217 -4.35 -19.39 -9.99
N SER A 218 -4.47 -18.73 -8.84
CA SER A 218 -5.71 -18.55 -8.09
C SER A 218 -5.73 -17.19 -7.40
N ASP A 219 -6.93 -16.71 -7.09
CA ASP A 219 -7.10 -15.57 -6.20
C ASP A 219 -6.88 -16.04 -4.75
N VAL A 220 -5.91 -15.44 -4.07
CA VAL A 220 -5.50 -15.82 -2.71
C VAL A 220 -5.84 -14.70 -1.75
N GLY A 221 -6.60 -15.02 -0.71
CA GLY A 221 -7.04 -14.05 0.28
C GLY A 221 -5.89 -13.45 1.09
N LEU A 222 -6.08 -12.22 1.59
CA LEU A 222 -5.09 -11.49 2.39
C LEU A 222 -4.71 -12.19 3.71
N ASP A 223 -5.61 -13.00 4.25
CA ASP A 223 -5.49 -13.76 5.50
C ASP A 223 -5.23 -15.25 5.29
N GLU A 224 -4.72 -15.65 4.12
CA GLU A 224 -4.39 -17.05 3.85
C GLU A 224 -3.38 -17.60 4.87
N THR A 225 -3.71 -18.76 5.45
CA THR A 225 -2.90 -19.43 6.47
C THR A 225 -2.44 -20.83 6.06
N ASP A 226 -2.96 -21.42 4.98
CA ASP A 226 -2.55 -22.71 4.47
C ASP A 226 -1.18 -22.62 3.79
N ASP A 227 -0.17 -23.21 4.43
CA ASP A 227 1.19 -23.26 3.92
C ASP A 227 1.28 -23.87 2.52
N ARG A 228 0.37 -24.78 2.14
CA ARG A 228 0.38 -25.40 0.80
C ARG A 228 0.06 -24.37 -0.28
N ILE A 229 -0.88 -23.47 0.00
CA ILE A 229 -1.26 -22.39 -0.92
C ILE A 229 -0.12 -21.35 -0.99
N LEU A 230 0.42 -20.94 0.15
CA LEU A 230 1.53 -19.98 0.20
C LEU A 230 2.80 -20.52 -0.46
N VAL A 231 3.15 -21.79 -0.26
CA VAL A 231 4.29 -22.44 -0.94
C VAL A 231 4.07 -22.50 -2.45
N LYS A 232 2.82 -22.74 -2.91
CA LYS A 232 2.49 -22.67 -4.34
C LYS A 232 2.72 -21.26 -4.90
N MET A 233 2.32 -20.19 -4.18
CA MET A 233 2.60 -18.80 -4.59
C MET A 233 4.12 -18.52 -4.68
N LEU A 234 4.91 -19.03 -3.73
CA LEU A 234 6.38 -18.92 -3.77
C LEU A 234 6.96 -19.64 -4.98
N TRP A 235 6.45 -20.83 -5.31
CA TRP A 235 6.85 -21.59 -6.48
C TRP A 235 6.52 -20.86 -7.78
N GLU A 236 5.29 -20.34 -7.92
CA GLU A 236 4.87 -19.56 -9.09
C GLU A 236 5.72 -18.29 -9.26
N THR A 237 6.03 -17.62 -8.16
CA THR A 237 6.96 -16.47 -8.14
C THR A 237 8.37 -16.88 -8.59
N ARG A 238 8.87 -18.05 -8.16
CA ARG A 238 10.17 -18.55 -8.61
C ARG A 238 10.18 -18.84 -10.10
N VAL A 239 9.13 -19.45 -10.63
CA VAL A 239 8.97 -19.68 -12.08
C VAL A 239 8.96 -18.36 -12.84
N TYR A 240 8.21 -17.35 -12.36
CA TYR A 240 8.18 -16.01 -12.92
C TYR A 240 9.58 -15.37 -12.99
N VAL A 241 10.38 -15.46 -11.92
CA VAL A 241 11.76 -14.95 -11.90
C VAL A 241 12.62 -15.63 -12.97
N ILE A 242 12.50 -16.94 -13.15
CA ILE A 242 13.26 -17.70 -14.16
C ILE A 242 12.85 -17.27 -15.57
N GLN A 243 11.54 -17.13 -15.82
CA GLN A 243 11.01 -16.71 -17.13
C GLN A 243 11.46 -15.29 -17.50
N ASN A 244 11.58 -14.40 -16.52
CA ASN A 244 11.96 -12.99 -16.70
C ASN A 244 13.43 -12.72 -16.32
N TYR A 245 14.28 -13.75 -16.31
CA TYR A 245 15.66 -13.65 -15.83
C TYR A 245 16.46 -12.52 -16.49
N LYS A 246 16.22 -12.24 -17.78
CA LYS A 246 16.89 -11.14 -18.50
C LYS A 246 16.61 -9.76 -17.88
N GLU A 247 15.36 -9.48 -17.50
CA GLU A 247 14.98 -8.21 -16.87
C GLU A 247 15.57 -8.09 -15.46
N PHE A 248 15.58 -9.17 -14.69
CA PHE A 248 16.24 -9.21 -13.38
C PHE A 248 17.76 -9.01 -13.48
N ALA A 249 18.40 -9.61 -14.49
CA ALA A 249 19.82 -9.44 -14.75
C ALA A 249 20.15 -8.00 -15.19
N GLU A 250 19.29 -7.40 -16.02
CA GLU A 250 19.42 -5.99 -16.40
C GLU A 250 19.28 -5.05 -15.19
N LEU A 251 18.26 -5.25 -14.36
CA LEU A 251 18.11 -4.51 -13.11
C LEU A 251 19.35 -4.65 -12.22
N GLY A 252 19.84 -5.89 -12.05
CA GLY A 252 21.05 -6.14 -11.25
C GLY A 252 22.25 -5.34 -11.76
N ARG A 253 22.47 -5.31 -13.08
CA ARG A 253 23.54 -4.52 -13.71
C ARG A 253 23.38 -3.02 -13.44
N LEU A 254 22.16 -2.48 -13.53
CA LEU A 254 21.87 -1.06 -13.29
C LEU A 254 22.01 -0.65 -11.81
N LEU A 255 21.76 -1.57 -10.88
CA LEU A 255 21.92 -1.31 -9.44
C LEU A 255 23.40 -1.31 -9.00
N THR A 256 24.28 -1.95 -9.78
CA THR A 256 25.71 -2.10 -9.46
C THR A 256 26.64 -1.27 -10.34
N SER A 257 26.09 -0.50 -11.29
CA SER A 257 26.86 0.43 -12.13
C SER A 257 27.13 1.74 -11.40
#